data_AF-A0A7W0VJK4-F1
#
_entry.id   AF-A0A7W0VJK4-F1
#
_cell.length_a   1.000
_cell.length_b   1.000
_cell.length_c   1.000
_cell.angle_alpha   90.00
_cell.angle_beta   90.00
_cell.angle_gamma   90.00
#
_symmetry.space_group_name_H-M   'P 1'
#
loop_
_entity.id
_entity.type
_entity.pdbx_description
1 polymer ?
#
loop_
_entity_poly.entity_id
_entity_poly.type
_entity_poly.pdbx_seq_one_letter_code
_entity_poly.pdbx_strand_id
1 'polypeptide(L)'
;MTASQCALVLVLASTAACGTDAIYNSGSQLGPGTEGLDQGVVTGSGPFFAEPMFFNRDVSAVPKADHSDSTIAALQAAGGWGTGLMRIDFTIDVLTATSTTPRRTFTPTEDFYNPDCDHMPMPIPAGGNVENESGYECTTGGDCHLLVFDATEQKLYEMWRANIRSSFEGGCLAVWDALVAHDHTLRGDQCTSADAE
;
A
#
# COMPACT_ATOMS: atom_id res chain seq x y z
N MET A 1 -35.39 31.46 -34.35
CA MET A 1 -35.51 30.13 -33.74
C MET A 1 -34.11 29.51 -33.85
N THR A 2 -33.21 29.79 -32.89
CA THR A 2 -32.91 28.97 -31.69
C THR A 2 -32.49 27.54 -32.09
N ALA A 3 -31.35 26.97 -31.70
CA ALA A 3 -30.64 27.13 -30.44
C ALA A 3 -29.14 26.83 -30.58
N SER A 4 -28.35 27.55 -29.79
CA SER A 4 -27.02 27.17 -29.32
C SER A 4 -27.12 25.86 -28.54
N GLN A 5 -26.26 24.88 -28.82
CA GLN A 5 -26.03 23.75 -27.92
C GLN A 5 -24.61 23.86 -27.37
N CYS A 6 -24.54 24.40 -26.15
CA CYS A 6 -23.44 24.18 -25.23
C CYS A 6 -23.21 22.68 -25.07
N ALA A 7 -22.02 22.21 -25.46
CA ALA A 7 -21.53 20.91 -25.01
C ALA A 7 -21.18 21.03 -23.52
N LEU A 8 -22.07 20.51 -22.68
CA LEU A 8 -21.82 20.27 -21.27
C LEU A 8 -20.83 19.10 -21.18
N VAL A 9 -19.56 19.41 -20.93
CA VAL A 9 -18.57 18.40 -20.54
C VAL A 9 -18.91 18.00 -19.11
N LEU A 10 -19.50 16.83 -18.94
CA LEU A 10 -19.71 16.21 -17.63
C LEU A 10 -18.35 15.63 -17.19
N VAL A 11 -17.60 16.38 -16.39
CA VAL A 11 -16.46 15.84 -15.65
C VAL A 11 -17.04 15.04 -14.49
N LEU A 12 -17.13 13.72 -14.67
CA LEU A 12 -17.31 12.80 -13.54
C LEU A 12 -15.96 12.68 -12.84
N ALA A 13 -15.71 13.55 -11.87
CA ALA A 13 -14.67 13.34 -10.87
C ALA A 13 -15.19 12.26 -9.90
N SER A 14 -14.79 11.02 -10.12
CA SER A 14 -14.91 9.99 -9.10
C SER A 14 -13.83 10.23 -8.06
N THR A 15 -14.16 10.90 -6.96
CA THR A 15 -13.34 10.92 -5.74
C THR A 15 -13.50 9.57 -5.06
N ALA A 16 -12.62 8.62 -5.38
CA ALA A 16 -12.36 7.49 -4.49
C ALA A 16 -11.38 8.00 -3.44
N ALA A 17 -11.91 8.55 -2.35
CA ALA A 17 -11.16 8.66 -1.10
C ALA A 17 -11.38 7.35 -0.34
N CYS A 18 -10.37 6.85 0.38
CA CYS A 18 -10.50 5.70 1.29
C CYS A 18 -11.62 6.04 2.30
N GLY A 19 -12.82 5.53 2.03
CA GLY A 19 -14.03 5.84 2.76
C GLY A 19 -14.93 4.62 2.72
N THR A 20 -15.36 4.16 3.89
CA THR A 20 -16.17 2.96 4.06
C THR A 20 -17.36 2.96 3.10
N ASP A 21 -17.33 2.09 2.09
CA ASP A 21 -18.46 1.98 1.17
C ASP A 21 -19.67 1.44 1.95
N ALA A 22 -20.69 2.29 2.00
CA ALA A 22 -21.99 1.96 2.53
C ALA A 22 -22.59 0.81 1.71
N ILE A 23 -22.94 -0.26 2.42
CA ILE A 23 -23.76 -1.41 2.04
C ILE A 23 -24.64 -1.13 0.80
N TYR A 24 -24.21 -1.61 -0.37
CA TYR A 24 -25.10 -1.79 -1.51
C TYR A 24 -25.82 -3.13 -1.39
N ASN A 25 -27.06 -3.08 -0.91
CA ASN A 25 -28.01 -4.18 -0.93
C ASN A 25 -28.45 -4.45 -2.37
N SER A 26 -27.79 -5.38 -3.05
CA SER A 26 -28.31 -6.05 -4.24
C SER A 26 -28.49 -7.54 -3.93
N GLY A 27 -29.75 -7.92 -3.72
CA GLY A 27 -30.14 -9.28 -3.36
C GLY A 27 -29.65 -10.30 -4.36
N SER A 28 -28.76 -11.17 -3.90
CA SER A 28 -28.46 -12.48 -4.47
C SER A 28 -28.41 -13.45 -3.30
N GLN A 29 -29.42 -14.32 -3.20
CA GLN A 29 -29.49 -15.33 -2.14
C GLN A 29 -28.38 -16.36 -2.32
N LEU A 30 -27.33 -16.26 -1.50
CA LEU A 30 -26.42 -17.36 -1.23
C LEU A 30 -26.80 -17.96 0.13
N GLY A 31 -27.01 -19.28 0.15
CA GLY A 31 -27.47 -20.05 1.32
C GLY A 31 -26.48 -20.02 2.50
N PRO A 32 -26.80 -20.68 3.62
CA PRO A 32 -25.98 -20.66 4.82
C PRO A 32 -24.74 -21.53 4.61
N GLY A 33 -23.75 -21.00 3.90
CA GLY A 33 -22.38 -21.48 3.96
C GLY A 33 -21.82 -21.02 5.29
N THR A 34 -21.58 -21.96 6.19
CA THR A 34 -20.83 -21.73 7.42
C THR A 34 -19.52 -21.01 7.08
N GLU A 35 -19.41 -19.73 7.45
CA GLU A 35 -18.12 -19.04 7.58
C GLU A 35 -17.36 -19.72 8.72
N GLY A 36 -16.74 -20.85 8.38
CA GLY A 36 -15.64 -21.38 9.14
C GLY A 36 -14.47 -20.44 8.94
N LEU A 37 -14.33 -19.47 9.84
CA LEU A 37 -13.06 -18.82 10.09
C LEU A 37 -12.05 -19.94 10.34
N ASP A 38 -11.23 -20.24 9.33
CA ASP A 38 -10.16 -21.22 9.44
C ASP A 38 -9.07 -20.66 10.37
N GLN A 39 -9.32 -20.88 11.65
CA GLN A 39 -8.40 -20.74 12.77
C GLN A 39 -7.39 -21.89 12.69
N GLY A 40 -6.22 -21.65 12.09
CA GLY A 40 -5.21 -22.71 11.95
C GLY A 40 -3.81 -22.33 11.43
N VAL A 41 -3.21 -21.27 11.99
CA VAL A 41 -1.79 -21.15 12.43
C VAL A 41 -0.63 -21.36 11.41
N VAL A 42 0.06 -20.26 11.08
CA VAL A 42 1.48 -20.06 11.45
C VAL A 42 1.57 -18.78 12.30
N THR A 43 2.02 -18.94 13.54
CA THR A 43 2.30 -17.85 14.48
C THR A 43 3.66 -17.24 14.14
N GLY A 44 3.64 -16.16 13.37
CA GLY A 44 4.83 -15.36 13.10
C GLY A 44 4.44 -13.91 12.93
N SER A 45 4.53 -13.14 14.02
CA SER A 45 4.81 -11.71 13.94
C SER A 45 6.11 -11.58 13.13
N GLY A 46 6.06 -10.95 11.95
CA GLY A 46 7.28 -10.62 11.21
C GLY A 46 8.20 -9.74 12.06
N PRO A 47 9.38 -9.32 11.56
CA PRO A 47 10.29 -8.49 12.36
C PRO A 47 9.70 -7.14 12.78
N PHE A 48 8.60 -6.70 12.15
CA PHE A 48 8.05 -5.36 12.33
C PHE A 48 6.67 -5.30 12.99
N PHE A 49 5.79 -6.29 12.80
CA PHE A 49 4.41 -6.25 13.30
C PHE A 49 4.22 -7.26 14.42
N ALA A 50 3.66 -6.84 15.55
CA ALA A 50 3.42 -7.68 16.72
C ALA A 50 2.28 -8.69 16.49
N GLU A 51 1.31 -8.31 15.65
CA GLU A 51 0.19 -9.16 15.27
C GLU A 51 0.43 -9.81 13.89
N PRO A 52 -0.17 -10.99 13.60
CA PRO A 52 -0.09 -11.60 12.28
C PRO A 52 -0.68 -10.69 11.20
N MET A 53 0.07 -10.49 10.12
CA MET A 53 -0.40 -9.80 8.92
C MET A 53 -0.88 -10.78 7.86
N PHE A 54 -1.76 -10.35 6.95
CA PHE A 54 -2.32 -11.23 5.90
C PHE A 54 -1.25 -11.90 5.04
N PHE A 55 -0.14 -11.21 4.77
CA PHE A 55 0.99 -11.72 3.97
C PHE A 55 1.90 -12.71 4.73
N ASN A 56 1.72 -12.87 6.04
CA ASN A 56 2.42 -13.87 6.86
C ASN A 56 1.57 -15.11 7.14
N ARG A 57 0.34 -15.16 6.61
CA ARG A 57 -0.54 -16.33 6.77
C ARG A 57 0.03 -17.50 5.97
N ASP A 58 0.20 -18.64 6.63
CA ASP A 58 0.45 -19.89 5.93
C ASP A 58 -0.81 -20.32 5.16
N VAL A 59 -0.64 -20.46 3.84
CA VAL A 59 -1.69 -20.87 2.91
C VAL A 59 -1.36 -22.17 2.20
N SER A 60 -0.33 -22.91 2.67
CA SER A 60 0.15 -24.15 2.03
C SER A 60 -0.89 -25.27 1.97
N ALA A 61 -1.84 -25.27 2.92
CA ALA A 61 -2.95 -26.22 2.98
C ALA A 61 -4.30 -25.66 2.48
N VAL A 62 -4.36 -24.38 2.09
CA VAL A 62 -5.60 -23.72 1.68
C VAL A 62 -5.95 -24.16 0.24
N PRO A 63 -7.18 -24.66 -0.02
CA PRO A 63 -7.63 -24.94 -1.38
C PRO A 63 -7.56 -23.68 -2.25
N LYS A 64 -7.12 -23.82 -3.51
CA LYS A 64 -7.24 -22.73 -4.48
C LYS A 64 -8.71 -22.34 -4.67
N ALA A 65 -8.97 -21.10 -5.06
CA ALA A 65 -10.31 -20.65 -5.39
C ALA A 65 -10.88 -21.41 -6.61
N ASP A 66 -12.20 -21.62 -6.65
CA ASP A 66 -12.89 -22.35 -7.72
C ASP A 66 -12.59 -21.79 -9.12
N HIS A 67 -12.36 -20.47 -9.21
CA HIS A 67 -12.09 -19.77 -10.46
C HIS A 67 -10.59 -19.72 -10.84
N SER A 68 -9.68 -20.23 -10.00
CA SER A 68 -8.24 -20.16 -10.28
C SER A 68 -7.86 -20.82 -11.62
N ASP A 69 -8.47 -21.95 -11.97
CA ASP A 69 -8.17 -22.62 -13.25
C ASP A 69 -8.62 -21.81 -14.45
N SER A 70 -9.83 -21.23 -14.41
CA SER A 70 -10.32 -20.37 -15.48
C SER A 70 -9.47 -19.10 -15.63
N THR A 71 -9.02 -18.50 -14.52
CA THR A 71 -8.17 -17.30 -14.53
C THR A 71 -6.79 -17.61 -15.13
N ILE A 72 -6.16 -18.71 -14.70
CA ILE A 72 -4.86 -19.13 -15.24
C ILE A 72 -4.97 -19.47 -16.72
N ALA A 73 -6.02 -20.18 -17.14
CA ALA A 73 -6.25 -20.50 -18.55
C ALA A 73 -6.45 -19.24 -19.40
N ALA A 74 -7.20 -18.25 -18.90
CA ALA A 74 -7.38 -16.97 -19.58
C ALA A 74 -6.05 -16.21 -19.73
N LEU A 75 -5.21 -16.17 -18.69
CA LEU A 75 -3.88 -15.57 -18.75
C LEU A 75 -2.97 -16.27 -19.77
N GLN A 76 -2.98 -17.61 -19.80
CA GLN A 76 -2.21 -18.38 -20.77
C GLN A 76 -2.68 -18.12 -22.21
N ALA A 77 -3.99 -18.06 -22.43
CA ALA A 77 -4.56 -17.72 -23.75
C ALA A 77 -4.21 -16.30 -24.19
N ALA A 78 -4.02 -15.37 -23.24
CA ALA A 78 -3.56 -14.01 -23.49
C ALA A 78 -2.04 -13.89 -23.72
N GLY A 79 -1.30 -15.00 -23.76
CA GLY A 79 0.15 -15.01 -23.97
C GLY A 79 0.98 -15.14 -22.69
N GLY A 80 0.35 -15.39 -21.55
CA GLY A 80 0.99 -15.56 -20.24
C GLY A 80 1.12 -14.25 -19.45
N TRP A 81 1.75 -14.34 -18.27
CA TRP A 81 1.99 -13.19 -17.39
C TRP A 81 3.38 -12.60 -17.64
N GLY A 82 3.43 -11.29 -17.93
CA GLY A 82 4.69 -10.56 -18.11
C GLY A 82 5.62 -11.22 -19.13
N THR A 83 6.85 -11.49 -18.74
CA THR A 83 7.83 -12.18 -19.60
C THR A 83 8.03 -13.66 -19.24
N GLY A 84 7.15 -14.25 -18.43
CA GLY A 84 7.32 -15.62 -17.91
C GLY A 84 8.49 -15.79 -16.94
N LEU A 85 9.09 -14.70 -16.47
CA LEU A 85 10.17 -14.69 -15.48
C LEU A 85 9.71 -13.94 -14.24
N MET A 86 9.88 -14.58 -13.08
CA MET A 86 9.74 -13.90 -11.79
C MET A 86 10.83 -12.83 -11.68
N ARG A 87 10.43 -11.60 -11.38
CA ARG A 87 11.35 -10.50 -11.05
C ARG A 87 11.12 -10.10 -9.60
N ILE A 88 12.21 -9.84 -8.90
CA ILE A 88 12.19 -9.39 -7.52
C ILE A 88 13.12 -8.18 -7.44
N ASP A 89 12.64 -7.11 -6.83
CA ASP A 89 13.45 -5.97 -6.45
C ASP A 89 13.98 -6.19 -5.02
N PHE A 90 15.28 -5.96 -4.82
CA PHE A 90 15.96 -6.06 -3.53
C PHE A 90 16.56 -4.73 -3.08
N THR A 91 16.18 -3.64 -3.74
CA THR A 91 16.70 -2.30 -3.48
C THR A 91 15.84 -1.47 -2.53
N ILE A 92 14.71 -2.03 -2.07
CA ILE A 92 13.89 -1.46 -1.01
C ILE A 92 14.44 -1.91 0.34
N ASP A 93 14.96 -0.95 1.11
CA ASP A 93 15.47 -1.17 2.46
C ASP A 93 14.47 -0.67 3.52
N VAL A 94 14.26 -1.48 4.57
CA VAL A 94 13.56 -1.03 5.78
C VAL A 94 14.59 -0.53 6.79
N LEU A 95 14.72 0.79 6.90
CA LEU A 95 15.64 1.43 7.83
C LEU A 95 15.08 1.39 9.26
N THR A 96 15.95 1.47 10.27
CA THR A 96 15.53 1.47 11.68
C THR A 96 15.71 2.85 12.31
N ALA A 97 14.68 3.33 12.99
CA ALA A 97 14.70 4.53 13.81
C ALA A 97 14.59 4.21 15.31
N THR A 98 15.05 5.16 16.12
CA THR A 98 14.98 5.13 17.59
C THR A 98 14.47 6.48 18.08
N SER A 99 14.21 6.60 19.38
CA SER A 99 13.86 7.87 20.03
C SER A 99 14.81 9.05 19.75
N THR A 100 16.05 8.81 19.32
CA THR A 100 17.02 9.87 18.99
C THR A 100 17.09 10.19 17.51
N THR A 101 16.37 9.46 16.65
CA THR A 101 16.37 9.71 15.21
C THR A 101 15.66 11.04 14.91
N PRO A 102 16.29 11.98 14.19
CA PRO A 102 15.66 13.25 13.84
C PRO A 102 14.40 13.03 13.01
N ARG A 103 13.35 13.81 13.30
CA ARG A 103 12.12 13.82 12.51
C ARG A 103 12.08 15.05 11.62
N ARG A 104 11.65 14.86 10.38
CA ARG A 104 11.52 15.95 9.39
C ARG A 104 10.10 16.00 8.85
N THR A 105 9.54 17.20 8.82
CA THR A 105 8.34 17.48 8.03
C THR A 105 8.71 17.51 6.56
N PHE A 106 7.82 17.00 5.71
CA PHE A 106 7.96 17.05 4.26
C PHE A 106 6.96 18.03 3.65
N THR A 107 7.31 18.52 2.47
CA THR A 107 6.42 19.26 1.57
C THR A 107 5.76 18.24 0.64
N PRO A 108 4.42 18.10 0.68
CA PRO A 108 3.70 17.25 -0.25
C PRO A 108 3.93 17.67 -1.72
N THR A 109 4.11 16.72 -2.63
CA THR A 109 4.12 16.98 -4.08
C THR A 109 2.68 17.02 -4.63
N GLU A 110 2.55 17.12 -5.95
CA GLU A 110 1.25 17.00 -6.63
C GLU A 110 0.64 15.59 -6.54
N ASP A 111 1.45 14.60 -6.18
CA ASP A 111 1.02 13.20 -6.01
C ASP A 111 0.37 12.94 -4.63
N PHE A 112 0.39 13.92 -3.73
CA PHE A 112 -0.20 13.76 -2.41
C PHE A 112 -1.73 13.77 -2.49
N TYR A 113 -2.35 12.69 -2.03
CA TYR A 113 -3.79 12.54 -2.02
C TYR A 113 -4.36 12.57 -0.60
N ASN A 114 -5.34 13.42 -0.37
CA ASN A 114 -6.04 13.51 0.92
C ASN A 114 -7.46 12.94 0.75
N PRO A 115 -7.93 12.04 1.65
CA PRO A 115 -7.43 11.81 3.01
C PRO A 115 -6.46 10.63 3.18
N ASP A 116 -6.01 10.01 2.09
CA ASP A 116 -5.42 8.66 2.14
C ASP A 116 -3.94 8.69 2.53
N CYS A 117 -3.24 9.77 2.18
CA CYS A 117 -1.88 10.05 2.61
C CYS A 117 -1.84 10.72 3.99
N ASP A 118 -0.98 10.22 4.87
CA ASP A 118 -0.68 10.83 6.16
C ASP A 118 0.21 12.07 5.98
N HIS A 119 -0.13 13.20 6.63
CA HIS A 119 0.76 14.37 6.68
C HIS A 119 1.34 14.56 8.08
N MET A 120 2.47 13.91 8.35
CA MET A 120 3.17 14.02 9.63
C MET A 120 4.69 13.94 9.49
N PRO A 121 5.46 14.37 10.52
CA PRO A 121 6.92 14.26 10.48
C PRO A 121 7.39 12.81 10.44
N MET A 122 8.30 12.51 9.51
CA MET A 122 8.89 11.18 9.34
C MET A 122 10.27 11.11 10.02
N PRO A 123 10.61 10.01 10.72
CA PRO A 123 11.96 9.77 11.21
C PRO A 123 12.94 9.52 10.06
N ILE A 124 14.08 10.21 10.06
CA ILE A 124 15.11 10.09 9.02
C ILE A 124 16.42 9.57 9.65
N PRO A 125 16.70 8.26 9.59
CA PRO A 125 17.95 7.66 10.08
C PRO A 125 19.20 8.27 9.42
N ALA A 126 20.34 8.26 10.11
CA ALA A 126 21.59 8.68 9.49
C ALA A 126 22.12 7.58 8.54
N GLY A 127 22.59 7.98 7.36
CA GLY A 127 23.23 7.05 6.41
C GLY A 127 22.29 6.07 5.71
N GLY A 128 20.99 6.34 5.69
CA GLY A 128 20.02 5.56 4.92
C GLY A 128 19.88 6.04 3.48
N ASN A 129 18.93 5.43 2.80
CA ASN A 129 18.67 5.61 1.37
C ASN A 129 17.18 5.52 1.05
N VAL A 130 16.81 6.01 -0.13
CA VAL A 130 15.57 5.59 -0.79
C VAL A 130 15.86 4.41 -1.72
N GLU A 131 14.81 3.73 -2.15
CA GLU A 131 14.87 2.63 -3.11
C GLU A 131 15.78 2.92 -4.30
N ASN A 132 16.65 1.96 -4.62
CA ASN A 132 17.58 2.00 -5.75
C ASN A 132 18.53 3.22 -5.79
N GLU A 133 18.73 3.88 -4.65
CA GLU A 133 19.64 5.02 -4.50
C GLU A 133 20.69 4.76 -3.41
N SER A 134 21.77 5.54 -3.44
CA SER A 134 22.84 5.48 -2.41
C SER A 134 22.60 6.39 -1.20
N GLY A 135 21.53 7.18 -1.24
CA GLY A 135 21.18 8.18 -0.23
C GLY A 135 19.71 8.59 -0.38
N TYR A 136 19.33 9.69 0.26
CA TYR A 136 17.92 10.10 0.31
C TYR A 136 17.45 10.99 -0.86
N GLU A 137 18.34 11.35 -1.78
CA GLU A 137 17.97 12.08 -2.98
C GLU A 137 17.52 11.09 -4.05
N CYS A 138 16.32 11.27 -4.60
CA CYS A 138 15.80 10.46 -5.70
C CYS A 138 16.37 11.00 -7.02
N THR A 139 17.44 10.38 -7.53
CA THR A 139 18.19 10.89 -8.70
C THR A 139 17.86 10.15 -9.99
N THR A 140 17.45 8.90 -9.90
CA THR A 140 17.15 8.00 -11.02
C THR A 140 15.71 8.12 -11.52
N GLY A 141 14.84 8.81 -10.78
CA GLY A 141 13.44 9.04 -11.15
C GLY A 141 12.54 7.80 -11.03
N GLY A 142 13.01 6.76 -10.32
CA GLY A 142 12.20 5.61 -9.92
C GLY A 142 11.11 5.95 -8.89
N ASP A 143 10.53 4.93 -8.28
CA ASP A 143 9.45 5.12 -7.29
C ASP A 143 9.98 5.72 -5.98
N CYS A 144 11.26 5.45 -5.65
CA CYS A 144 12.01 6.11 -4.58
C CYS A 144 11.30 5.98 -3.23
N HIS A 145 10.95 4.75 -2.87
CA HIS A 145 10.38 4.43 -1.58
C HIS A 145 11.38 4.69 -0.44
N LEU A 146 10.91 5.30 0.64
CA LEU A 146 11.61 5.38 1.91
C LEU A 146 10.82 4.62 2.98
N LEU A 147 11.37 3.51 3.47
CA LEU A 147 10.76 2.74 4.56
C LEU A 147 11.58 2.89 5.84
N VAL A 148 10.91 3.25 6.93
CA VAL A 148 11.53 3.41 8.25
C VAL A 148 10.64 2.79 9.32
N PHE A 149 11.16 1.78 10.02
CA PHE A 149 10.55 1.23 11.21
C PHE A 149 11.09 1.94 12.45
N ASP A 150 10.22 2.66 13.18
CA ASP A 150 10.55 3.23 14.48
C ASP A 150 10.26 2.21 15.58
N ALA A 151 11.32 1.59 16.10
CA ALA A 151 11.21 0.57 17.13
C ALA A 151 10.75 1.12 18.49
N THR A 152 10.82 2.45 18.69
CA THR A 152 10.36 3.07 19.94
C THR A 152 8.85 3.32 19.88
N GLU A 153 8.36 3.83 18.76
CA GLU A 153 6.93 4.10 18.57
C GLU A 153 6.13 2.89 18.08
N GLN A 154 6.82 1.83 17.65
CA GLN A 154 6.22 0.65 17.01
C GLN A 154 5.38 1.08 15.79
N LYS A 155 6.02 1.82 14.88
CA LYS A 155 5.40 2.30 13.65
C LYS A 155 6.28 2.03 12.44
N LEU A 156 5.66 1.58 11.35
CA LEU A 156 6.30 1.51 10.04
C LEU A 156 5.84 2.71 9.22
N TYR A 157 6.79 3.54 8.80
CA TYR A 157 6.59 4.66 7.91
C TYR A 157 7.03 4.24 6.52
N GLU A 158 6.16 4.42 5.53
CA GLU A 158 6.46 4.22 4.13
C GLU A 158 6.14 5.49 3.37
N MET A 159 7.12 6.09 2.70
CA MET A 159 6.91 7.23 1.83
C MET A 159 7.23 6.88 0.38
N TRP A 160 6.27 7.08 -0.50
CA TRP A 160 6.46 7.03 -1.95
C TRP A 160 6.89 8.40 -2.48
N ARG A 161 7.75 8.41 -3.53
CA ARG A 161 8.38 9.61 -4.09
C ARG A 161 9.13 10.45 -3.06
N ALA A 162 9.81 9.80 -2.11
CA ALA A 162 10.63 10.52 -1.14
C ALA A 162 11.84 11.15 -1.84
N ASN A 163 12.06 12.44 -1.60
CA ASN A 163 13.23 13.14 -2.14
C ASN A 163 13.78 14.15 -1.13
N ILE A 164 14.98 13.88 -0.63
CA ILE A 164 15.65 14.72 0.35
C ILE A 164 16.90 15.34 -0.26
N ARG A 165 16.82 16.66 -0.46
CA ARG A 165 17.93 17.53 -0.86
C ARG A 165 18.14 18.58 0.23
N SER A 166 18.12 19.86 -0.13
CA SER A 166 18.00 20.97 0.82
C SER A 166 16.62 21.00 1.51
N SER A 167 15.57 20.55 0.82
CA SER A 167 14.22 20.31 1.34
C SER A 167 13.91 18.81 1.44
N PHE A 168 12.79 18.47 2.06
CA PHE A 168 12.21 17.12 2.03
C PHE A 168 10.87 17.20 1.30
N GLU A 169 10.78 16.53 0.17
CA GLU A 169 9.57 16.38 -0.65
C GLU A 169 9.09 14.92 -0.59
N GLY A 170 7.79 14.70 -0.68
CA GLY A 170 7.19 13.36 -0.64
C GLY A 170 5.85 13.33 -1.36
N GLY A 171 5.58 12.23 -2.08
CA GLY A 171 4.32 12.02 -2.78
C GLY A 171 3.23 11.63 -1.81
N CYS A 172 3.33 10.43 -1.24
CA CYS A 172 2.39 9.95 -0.24
C CYS A 172 3.15 9.31 0.93
N LEU A 173 2.60 9.40 2.13
CA LEU A 173 3.10 8.73 3.32
C LEU A 173 2.00 7.82 3.86
N ALA A 174 2.32 6.56 4.06
CA ALA A 174 1.50 5.60 4.78
C ALA A 174 2.18 5.28 6.12
N VAL A 175 1.46 5.47 7.23
CA VAL A 175 1.95 5.12 8.57
C VAL A 175 1.13 3.96 9.14
N TRP A 176 1.84 2.87 9.44
CA TRP A 176 1.27 1.67 10.01
C TRP A 176 1.58 1.58 11.49
N ASP A 177 0.56 1.39 12.33
CA ASP A 177 0.75 0.99 13.73
C ASP A 177 1.07 -0.50 13.78
N ALA A 178 2.25 -0.85 14.27
CA ALA A 178 2.75 -2.21 14.31
C ALA A 178 2.17 -3.05 15.46
N LEU A 179 1.48 -2.40 16.41
CA LEU A 179 0.82 -3.06 17.54
C LEU A 179 -0.66 -3.37 17.25
N VAL A 180 -1.21 -2.84 16.17
CA VAL A 180 -2.60 -3.05 15.79
C VAL A 180 -2.71 -4.27 14.88
N ALA A 181 -3.70 -5.11 15.16
CA ALA A 181 -4.14 -6.14 14.22
C ALA A 181 -4.84 -5.47 13.04
N HIS A 182 -4.21 -5.51 11.87
CA HIS A 182 -4.83 -5.07 10.63
C HIS A 182 -5.61 -6.24 10.03
N ASP A 183 -6.88 -6.02 9.71
CA ASP A 183 -7.66 -7.02 8.99
C ASP A 183 -7.34 -6.99 7.48
N HIS A 184 -8.11 -7.72 6.67
CA HIS A 184 -7.89 -7.80 5.23
C HIS A 184 -8.16 -6.49 4.49
N THR A 185 -8.81 -5.51 5.12
CA THR A 185 -9.06 -4.18 4.57
C THR A 185 -7.94 -3.20 4.91
N LEU A 186 -6.99 -3.54 5.79
CA LEU A 186 -5.80 -2.72 6.06
C LEU A 186 -6.15 -1.25 6.44
N ARG A 187 -5.62 -0.27 5.68
CA ARG A 187 -5.95 1.17 5.82
C ARG A 187 -7.18 1.58 4.98
N GLY A 188 -7.81 0.63 4.29
CA GLY A 188 -8.94 0.78 3.38
C GLY A 188 -8.82 -0.18 2.20
N ASP A 189 -9.94 -0.47 1.52
CA ASP A 189 -9.90 -1.26 0.28
C ASP A 189 -9.02 -0.56 -0.76
N GLN A 190 -8.02 -1.27 -1.30
CA GLN A 190 -6.94 -0.78 -2.18
C GLN A 190 -5.82 0.03 -1.48
N CYS A 191 -5.98 0.45 -0.23
CA CYS A 191 -5.03 1.33 0.48
C CYS A 191 -3.90 0.49 1.16
N THR A 192 -3.15 -0.29 0.36
CA THR A 192 -2.19 -1.31 0.85
C THR A 192 -0.76 -0.80 1.09
N SER A 193 -0.40 0.36 0.53
CA SER A 193 0.94 0.97 0.58
C SER A 193 0.87 2.42 0.10
N ALA A 194 1.92 3.20 0.35
CA ALA A 194 1.97 4.61 -0.05
C ALA A 194 1.91 4.85 -1.58
N ASP A 195 2.18 3.84 -2.41
CA ASP A 195 2.11 3.90 -3.88
C ASP A 195 0.85 3.23 -4.45
N ALA A 196 -0.09 2.82 -3.57
CA ALA A 196 -1.33 2.16 -3.93
C ALA A 196 -2.59 2.94 -3.48
N GLU A 197 -2.45 4.22 -3.15
CA GLU A 197 -3.55 5.13 -2.75
C GLU A 197 -4.26 5.78 -3.97
#